data_AF-A0A9D5ZTT6-F1
#
_entry.id   AF-A0A9D5ZTT6-F1
#
_cell.length_a   1.000
_cell.length_b   1.000
_cell.length_c   1.000
_cell.angle_alpha   90.00
_cell.angle_beta   90.00
_cell.angle_gamma   90.00
#
_symmetry.space_group_name_H-M   'P 1'
#
loop_
_entity.id
_entity.type
_entity.pdbx_description
1 polymer ?
#
loop_
_entity_poly.entity_id
_entity_poly.type
_entity_poly.pdbx_seq_one_letter_code
_entity_poly.pdbx_strand_id
1 'polypeptide(L)'
;MILDFPVNNEIREFINNYDLFLMPNGIYKAKTVRADNYLYPMYFYKDGDTFVVSTSVYALINYKGRFIRNPKFQTTTYARATYLTIDKEINRVRTTPRRSSLEIIDKDVIVDLGVKLIQKYITEIETLYPDRVHIVLMGGKDSQNIVLAKRKSKWIVFSSYPNAPLNEKYILDNKIEIERFVSVSNDTENSLLKQEIMASDLYYNITHFRWTKALKDLVSEYNGKAILWLGTDGDGIFKKNANHREKDYYARHELGVGMSMGIQHQVIKNILNIPVISPYQSPAFLDELFFKFDPYFVRKHLETRHEIGEKFLGRPVIYPEENPEPEMWDRNRTIALPSYINQLKNEGISCHTDPLRSYIIKSKEEFFSIISKYSEKRVTKTQKFFYNIRDSLSKVIPQFRIKHYRTDEKEIK
;
A
#
# COMPACT_ATOMS: atom_id res chain seq x y z
N MET A 1 -23.07 9.88 9.62
CA MET A 1 -21.86 10.23 8.82
C MET A 1 -21.08 8.95 8.58
N ILE A 2 -20.63 8.66 7.36
CA ILE A 2 -20.03 7.35 7.03
C ILE A 2 -18.58 7.26 7.51
N LEU A 3 -17.81 8.34 7.31
CA LEU A 3 -16.47 8.55 7.84
C LEU A 3 -16.41 9.98 8.37
N ASP A 4 -15.69 10.20 9.46
CA ASP A 4 -15.51 11.53 10.04
C ASP A 4 -14.05 11.99 9.84
N PHE A 5 -13.89 13.21 9.33
CA PHE A 5 -12.60 13.82 9.02
C PHE A 5 -12.63 15.28 9.50
N PRO A 6 -12.34 15.54 10.79
CA PRO A 6 -12.38 16.89 11.34
C PRO A 6 -11.39 17.81 10.59
N VAL A 7 -11.81 19.05 10.39
CA VAL A 7 -10.96 20.09 9.77
C VAL A 7 -10.12 20.75 10.86
N ASN A 8 -8.81 20.59 10.75
CA ASN A 8 -7.87 21.37 11.55
C ASN A 8 -7.51 22.66 10.80
N ASN A 9 -7.89 23.80 11.39
CA ASN A 9 -7.67 25.13 10.80
C ASN A 9 -6.26 25.68 11.04
N GLU A 10 -5.45 25.03 11.87
CA GLU A 10 -4.03 25.39 12.06
C GLU A 10 -3.27 25.20 10.74
N ILE A 11 -2.64 26.27 10.25
CA ILE A 11 -1.79 26.22 9.06
C ILE A 11 -0.38 25.86 9.49
N ARG A 12 0.08 24.67 9.08
CA ARG A 12 1.44 24.20 9.32
C ARG A 12 2.40 24.72 8.27
N GLU A 13 3.67 24.87 8.63
CA GLU A 13 4.69 25.23 7.64
C GLU A 13 4.86 24.10 6.61
N PHE A 14 4.95 22.86 7.09
CA PHE A 14 5.00 21.67 6.25
C PHE A 14 4.25 20.49 6.87
N ILE A 15 3.79 19.57 6.02
CA ILE A 15 3.31 18.24 6.42
C ILE A 15 4.01 17.21 5.51
N ASN A 16 4.59 16.18 6.11
CA ASN A 16 5.02 15.00 5.37
C ASN A 16 4.00 13.85 5.51
N ASN A 17 4.05 12.92 4.57
CA ASN A 17 3.07 11.83 4.52
C ASN A 17 3.22 10.81 5.65
N TYR A 18 4.42 10.65 6.22
CA TYR A 18 4.66 9.75 7.34
C TYR A 18 3.98 10.28 8.62
N ASP A 19 4.19 11.56 8.94
CA ASP A 19 3.57 12.22 10.08
C ASP A 19 2.05 12.19 9.98
N LEU A 20 1.51 12.43 8.77
CA LEU A 20 0.08 12.36 8.50
C LEU A 20 -0.52 10.99 8.88
N PHE A 21 0.24 9.91 8.75
CA PHE A 21 -0.21 8.56 9.15
C PHE A 21 -0.19 8.34 10.66
N LEU A 22 0.65 9.05 11.40
CA LEU A 22 0.68 9.05 12.87
C LEU A 22 -0.35 9.99 13.51
N MET A 23 -0.79 11.02 12.78
CA MET A 23 -1.82 11.95 13.22
C MET A 23 -3.22 11.31 13.20
N PRO A 24 -4.20 11.83 13.96
CA PRO A 24 -5.60 11.47 13.79
C PRO A 24 -6.07 11.70 12.34
N ASN A 25 -7.10 10.98 11.91
CA ASN A 25 -7.78 11.26 10.66
C ASN A 25 -8.31 12.69 10.68
N GLY A 26 -8.17 13.37 9.57
CA GLY A 26 -8.62 14.74 9.45
C GLY A 26 -8.21 15.36 8.13
N ILE A 27 -8.50 16.65 8.08
CA ILE A 27 -8.14 17.54 6.98
C ILE A 27 -7.26 18.62 7.58
N TYR A 28 -6.05 18.75 7.06
CA TYR A 28 -5.04 19.65 7.60
C TYR A 28 -4.65 20.69 6.56
N LYS A 29 -4.15 21.84 7.03
CA LYS A 29 -3.64 22.91 6.16
C LYS A 29 -2.14 23.03 6.30
N ALA A 30 -1.43 23.21 5.19
CA ALA A 30 0.01 23.42 5.19
C ALA A 30 0.43 24.38 4.07
N LYS A 31 1.55 25.10 4.26
CA LYS A 31 2.17 25.87 3.17
C LYS A 31 2.93 24.99 2.18
N THR A 32 3.51 23.90 2.67
CA THR A 32 4.27 22.93 1.87
C THR A 32 3.87 21.49 2.20
N VAL A 33 3.92 20.60 1.21
CA VAL A 33 3.67 19.16 1.36
C VAL A 33 4.84 18.37 0.80
N ARG A 34 5.21 17.26 1.45
CA ARG A 34 6.35 16.42 1.06
C ARG A 34 6.03 14.94 1.25
N ALA A 35 6.36 14.10 0.26
CA ALA A 35 6.26 12.64 0.43
C ALA A 35 7.65 12.05 0.55
N ASP A 36 7.99 11.57 1.75
CA ASP A 36 9.27 10.93 2.07
C ASP A 36 9.22 9.42 1.93
N ASN A 37 8.01 8.89 2.02
CA ASN A 37 7.72 7.47 1.95
C ASN A 37 6.78 7.21 0.76
N TYR A 38 6.95 6.11 0.04
CA TYR A 38 6.08 5.81 -1.11
C TYR A 38 4.80 5.04 -0.74
N LEU A 39 4.82 4.36 0.40
CA LEU A 39 3.74 3.55 0.92
C LEU A 39 2.61 4.39 1.53
N TYR A 40 2.88 5.54 2.15
CA TYR A 40 1.83 6.32 2.81
C TYR A 40 1.20 7.34 1.84
N PRO A 41 0.03 7.07 1.24
CA PRO A 41 -0.60 8.01 0.31
C PRO A 41 -1.01 9.29 1.03
N MET A 42 -0.58 10.42 0.49
CA MET A 42 -1.05 11.74 0.90
C MET A 42 -1.69 12.42 -0.30
N TYR A 43 -2.88 12.96 -0.10
CA TYR A 43 -3.62 13.69 -1.11
C TYR A 43 -3.71 15.16 -0.72
N PHE A 44 -3.80 16.02 -1.73
CA PHE A 44 -3.90 17.44 -1.51
C PHE A 44 -4.78 18.15 -2.55
N TYR A 45 -5.34 19.27 -2.12
CA TYR A 45 -6.02 20.27 -2.92
C TYR A 45 -5.41 21.64 -2.62
N LYS A 46 -5.22 22.49 -3.64
CA LYS A 46 -4.68 23.84 -3.44
C LYS A 46 -5.84 24.80 -3.14
N ASP A 47 -5.80 25.45 -1.99
CA ASP A 47 -6.79 26.41 -1.50
C ASP A 47 -6.07 27.74 -1.22
N GLY A 48 -6.14 28.66 -2.20
CA GLY A 48 -5.34 29.88 -2.21
C GLY A 48 -3.83 29.60 -2.19
N ASP A 49 -3.15 30.15 -1.20
CA ASP A 49 -1.70 29.98 -0.97
C ASP A 49 -1.37 28.77 -0.07
N THR A 50 -2.37 27.97 0.28
CA THR A 50 -2.19 26.80 1.15
C THR A 50 -2.56 25.50 0.43
N PHE A 51 -2.01 24.40 0.94
CA PHE A 51 -2.42 23.04 0.61
C PHE A 51 -3.33 22.51 1.70
N VAL A 52 -4.47 21.96 1.30
CA VAL A 52 -5.38 21.20 2.15
C VAL A 52 -5.08 19.73 1.92
N VAL A 53 -4.69 19.01 2.97
CA VAL A 53 -4.18 17.64 2.88
C VAL A 53 -4.99 16.65 3.70
N SER A 54 -5.05 15.41 3.21
CA SER A 54 -5.67 14.29 3.91
C SER A 54 -5.12 12.96 3.39
N THR A 55 -5.34 11.89 4.15
CA THR A 55 -5.16 10.50 3.70
C THR A 55 -6.33 10.00 2.85
N SER A 56 -7.37 10.82 2.64
CA SER A 56 -8.57 10.45 1.88
C SER A 56 -8.92 11.48 0.82
N VAL A 57 -9.13 11.01 -0.42
CA VAL A 57 -9.70 11.84 -1.51
C VAL A 57 -11.14 12.19 -1.19
N TYR A 58 -11.91 11.24 -0.65
CA TYR A 58 -13.27 11.46 -0.18
C TYR A 58 -13.38 12.63 0.83
N ALA A 59 -12.48 12.68 1.83
CA ALA A 59 -12.44 13.77 2.79
C ALA A 59 -12.22 15.14 2.11
N LEU A 60 -11.29 15.22 1.15
CA LEU A 60 -11.01 16.44 0.41
C LEU A 60 -12.15 16.85 -0.54
N ILE A 61 -12.89 15.88 -1.10
CA ILE A 61 -14.11 16.16 -1.88
C ILE A 61 -15.17 16.79 -0.98
N ASN A 62 -15.35 16.26 0.23
CA ASN A 62 -16.31 16.82 1.19
C ASN A 62 -15.91 18.22 1.65
N TYR A 63 -14.63 18.46 1.95
CA TYR A 63 -14.13 19.80 2.28
C TYR A 63 -14.40 20.82 1.17
N LYS A 64 -14.14 20.45 -0.10
CA LYS A 64 -14.32 21.38 -1.23
C LYS A 64 -15.77 21.52 -1.69
N GLY A 65 -16.71 20.72 -1.18
CA GLY A 65 -18.15 20.79 -1.50
C GLY A 65 -18.56 20.39 -2.93
N ARG A 66 -17.62 19.90 -3.74
CA ARG A 66 -17.89 19.49 -5.13
C ARG A 66 -16.99 18.35 -5.58
N PHE A 67 -17.51 17.47 -6.42
CA PHE A 67 -16.80 16.37 -7.05
C PHE A 67 -16.72 16.58 -8.55
N ILE A 68 -15.51 16.60 -9.11
CA ILE A 68 -15.26 16.68 -10.54
C ILE A 68 -14.56 15.40 -10.95
N ARG A 69 -15.31 14.46 -11.53
CA ARG A 69 -14.76 13.16 -11.90
C ARG A 69 -13.60 13.31 -12.87
N ASN A 70 -12.48 12.66 -12.56
CA ASN A 70 -11.37 12.49 -13.46
C ASN A 70 -11.68 11.38 -14.49
N PRO A 71 -11.88 11.70 -15.79
CA PRO A 71 -12.24 10.69 -16.77
C PRO A 71 -11.06 9.76 -17.13
N LYS A 72 -9.84 10.09 -16.68
CA LYS A 72 -8.66 9.23 -16.80
C LYS A 72 -8.51 8.25 -15.65
N PHE A 73 -9.30 8.40 -14.58
CA PHE A 73 -9.30 7.47 -13.46
C PHE A 73 -10.29 6.34 -13.74
N GLN A 74 -9.75 5.15 -13.99
CA GLN A 74 -10.51 3.96 -14.36
C GLN A 74 -10.49 2.94 -13.22
N THR A 75 -11.66 2.61 -12.69
CA THR A 75 -11.83 1.74 -11.52
C THR A 75 -11.72 0.25 -11.86
N THR A 76 -11.63 -0.11 -13.13
CA THR A 76 -11.54 -1.52 -13.55
C THR A 76 -10.12 -2.09 -13.40
N THR A 77 -9.10 -1.24 -13.31
CA THR A 77 -7.70 -1.63 -13.10
C THR A 77 -7.25 -1.24 -11.69
N TYR A 78 -7.74 -1.96 -10.69
CA TYR A 78 -7.24 -1.83 -9.31
C TYR A 78 -5.74 -2.16 -9.26
N ALA A 79 -5.01 -1.52 -8.33
CA ALA A 79 -3.54 -1.60 -8.23
C ALA A 79 -2.75 -1.07 -9.45
N ARG A 80 -3.39 -0.31 -10.37
CA ARG A 80 -2.63 0.43 -11.38
C ARG A 80 -1.78 1.49 -10.70
N ALA A 81 -0.47 1.37 -10.88
CA ALA A 81 0.53 2.39 -10.55
C ALA A 81 0.12 3.76 -11.14
N THR A 82 -0.46 4.66 -10.33
CA THR A 82 -0.97 5.96 -10.82
C THR A 82 -1.00 7.04 -9.75
N TYR A 83 -0.64 8.26 -10.13
CA TYR A 83 -0.85 9.46 -9.31
C TYR A 83 -2.21 10.13 -9.57
N LEU A 84 -2.98 9.61 -10.53
CA LEU A 84 -4.33 10.12 -10.80
C LEU A 84 -5.24 9.77 -9.64
N THR A 85 -6.10 10.71 -9.25
CA THR A 85 -7.19 10.47 -8.30
C THR A 85 -8.53 10.44 -9.01
N ILE A 86 -9.56 9.94 -8.32
CA ILE A 86 -10.93 9.90 -8.82
C ILE A 86 -11.49 11.31 -9.10
N ASP A 87 -10.96 12.33 -8.42
CA ASP A 87 -11.31 13.73 -8.64
C ASP A 87 -10.20 14.44 -9.44
N LYS A 88 -10.58 15.35 -10.35
CA LYS A 88 -9.64 16.03 -11.24
C LYS A 88 -8.80 17.09 -10.52
N GLU A 89 -9.29 17.64 -9.41
CA GLU A 89 -8.67 18.77 -8.69
C GLU A 89 -7.83 18.32 -7.51
N ILE A 90 -8.03 17.07 -7.05
CA ILE A 90 -7.26 16.49 -5.96
C ILE A 90 -6.10 15.69 -6.54
N ASN A 91 -4.91 15.93 -6.00
CA ASN A 91 -3.67 15.33 -6.44
C ASN A 91 -3.09 14.44 -5.36
N ARG A 92 -2.43 13.35 -5.74
CA ARG A 92 -1.58 12.58 -4.83
C ARG A 92 -0.18 13.22 -4.80
N VAL A 93 0.37 13.43 -3.60
CA VAL A 93 1.74 13.90 -3.44
C VAL A 93 2.69 12.84 -3.99
N ARG A 94 3.70 13.29 -4.74
CA ARG A 94 4.71 12.41 -5.34
C ARG A 94 5.92 12.36 -4.44
N THR A 95 6.48 11.17 -4.28
CA THR A 95 7.84 11.04 -3.75
C THR A 95 8.81 11.65 -4.74
N THR A 96 9.87 12.26 -4.23
CA THR A 96 11.04 12.55 -5.09
C THR A 96 11.57 11.20 -5.58
N PRO A 97 11.76 10.99 -6.89
CA PRO A 97 12.30 9.72 -7.39
C PRO A 97 13.66 9.44 -6.77
N ARG A 98 13.82 8.26 -6.17
CA ARG A 98 15.10 7.81 -5.61
C ARG A 98 15.60 6.60 -6.36
N ARG A 99 16.91 6.51 -6.49
CA ARG A 99 17.62 5.34 -7.03
C ARG A 99 18.48 4.76 -5.93
N SER A 100 18.68 3.44 -5.96
CA SER A 100 19.66 2.85 -5.07
C SER A 100 21.06 3.31 -5.40
N SER A 101 21.85 3.53 -4.36
CA SER A 101 23.28 3.77 -4.48
C SER A 101 24.10 2.49 -4.59
N LEU A 102 23.49 1.30 -4.39
CA LEU A 102 24.14 -0.02 -4.45
C LEU A 102 25.33 -0.14 -3.47
N GLU A 103 25.32 0.63 -2.38
CA GLU A 103 26.36 0.66 -1.35
C GLU A 103 26.41 -0.63 -0.51
N ILE A 104 25.28 -1.32 -0.32
CA ILE A 104 25.17 -2.47 0.58
C ILE A 104 24.88 -3.74 -0.23
N ILE A 105 25.88 -4.62 -0.32
CA ILE A 105 25.81 -5.83 -1.15
C ILE A 105 25.87 -7.11 -0.29
N ASP A 106 26.53 -7.02 0.86
CA ASP A 106 26.74 -8.16 1.76
C ASP A 106 25.44 -8.57 2.48
N LYS A 107 25.15 -9.87 2.46
CA LYS A 107 23.91 -10.44 3.03
C LYS A 107 23.82 -10.16 4.53
N ASP A 108 24.90 -10.40 5.26
CA ASP A 108 24.88 -10.32 6.72
C ASP A 108 24.76 -8.86 7.17
N VAL A 109 25.40 -7.94 6.45
CA VAL A 109 25.22 -6.48 6.65
C VAL A 109 23.76 -6.06 6.41
N ILE A 110 23.12 -6.52 5.33
CA ILE A 110 21.70 -6.22 5.03
C ILE A 110 20.79 -6.74 6.14
N VAL A 111 21.01 -7.99 6.57
CA VAL A 111 20.21 -8.64 7.62
C VAL A 111 20.40 -7.91 8.96
N ASP A 112 21.64 -7.64 9.38
CA ASP A 112 21.94 -6.94 10.64
C ASP A 112 21.38 -5.52 10.68
N LEU A 113 21.56 -4.77 9.58
CA LEU A 113 21.03 -3.42 9.49
C LEU A 113 19.49 -3.43 9.49
N GLY A 114 18.86 -4.41 8.81
CA GLY A 114 17.42 -4.61 8.83
C GLY A 114 16.87 -4.83 10.24
N VAL A 115 17.45 -5.78 10.99
CA VAL A 115 17.09 -6.06 12.39
C VAL A 115 17.23 -4.82 13.25
N LYS A 116 18.37 -4.12 13.15
CA LYS A 116 18.65 -2.89 13.92
C LYS A 116 17.61 -1.81 13.65
N LEU A 117 17.29 -1.54 12.38
CA LEU A 117 16.37 -0.46 12.00
C LEU A 117 14.93 -0.77 12.41
N ILE A 118 14.48 -2.02 12.23
CA ILE A 118 13.16 -2.46 12.69
C ILE A 118 13.05 -2.35 14.22
N GLN A 119 14.05 -2.84 14.97
CA GLN A 119 14.06 -2.78 16.44
C GLN A 119 14.06 -1.33 16.94
N LYS A 120 14.88 -0.47 16.34
CA LYS A 120 14.95 0.96 16.66
C LYS A 120 13.57 1.60 16.48
N TYR A 121 12.94 1.39 15.33
CA TYR A 121 11.65 1.98 15.02
C TYR A 121 10.53 1.52 15.96
N ILE A 122 10.45 0.22 16.26
CA ILE A 122 9.48 -0.31 17.23
C ILE A 122 9.66 0.35 18.60
N THR A 123 10.91 0.49 19.06
CA THR A 123 11.25 1.11 20.34
C THR A 123 10.85 2.59 20.38
N GLU A 124 11.09 3.33 19.29
CA GLU A 124 10.71 4.74 19.16
C GLU A 124 9.20 4.93 19.24
N ILE A 125 8.43 4.13 18.51
CA ILE A 125 6.96 4.23 18.49
C ILE A 125 6.36 3.86 19.86
N GLU A 126 6.81 2.78 20.51
CA GLU A 126 6.34 2.43 21.87
C GLU A 126 6.70 3.50 22.91
N THR A 127 7.81 4.22 22.69
CA THR A 127 8.20 5.34 23.57
C THR A 127 7.35 6.57 23.33
N LEU A 128 7.00 6.86 22.06
CA LEU A 128 6.17 8.00 21.68
C LEU A 128 4.69 7.81 22.07
N TYR A 129 4.22 6.55 22.12
CA TYR A 129 2.83 6.22 22.40
C TYR A 129 2.69 5.16 23.50
N PRO A 130 3.14 5.46 24.73
CA PRO A 130 3.14 4.48 25.82
C PRO A 130 1.74 4.10 26.31
N ASP A 131 0.71 4.89 26.00
CA ASP A 131 -0.67 4.68 26.43
C ASP A 131 -1.56 3.96 25.39
N ARG A 132 -0.95 3.48 24.29
CA ARG A 132 -1.67 2.79 23.21
C ARG A 132 -1.47 1.29 23.27
N VAL A 133 -2.50 0.55 22.87
CA VAL A 133 -2.38 -0.89 22.60
C VAL A 133 -1.73 -1.10 21.24
N HIS A 134 -0.84 -2.09 21.14
CA HIS A 134 -0.15 -2.43 19.91
C HIS A 134 -0.76 -3.70 19.33
N ILE A 135 -1.24 -3.62 18.09
CA ILE A 135 -1.87 -4.74 17.38
C ILE A 135 -1.02 -5.06 16.17
N VAL A 136 -0.57 -6.30 16.01
CA VAL A 136 0.09 -6.76 14.78
C VAL A 136 -0.88 -7.56 13.93
N LEU A 137 -1.08 -7.15 12.68
CA LEU A 137 -1.80 -7.93 11.69
C LEU A 137 -0.86 -8.99 11.13
N MET A 138 -1.06 -10.24 11.53
CA MET A 138 -0.15 -11.33 11.21
C MET A 138 -0.70 -12.23 10.10
N GLY A 139 0.04 -12.28 8.99
CA GLY A 139 -0.22 -13.15 7.84
C GLY A 139 0.94 -14.13 7.64
N GLY A 140 2.08 -13.62 7.16
CA GLY A 140 3.27 -14.43 6.88
C GLY A 140 4.56 -13.90 7.53
N LYS A 141 5.71 -14.35 7.01
CA LYS A 141 7.05 -14.15 7.59
C LYS A 141 7.41 -12.70 7.92
N ASP A 142 6.95 -11.74 7.13
CA ASP A 142 7.24 -10.32 7.38
C ASP A 142 6.60 -9.86 8.70
N SER A 143 5.29 -10.07 8.87
CA SER A 143 4.60 -9.77 10.12
C SER A 143 4.99 -10.67 11.30
N GLN A 144 5.36 -11.93 11.02
CA GLN A 144 5.89 -12.86 12.03
C GLN A 144 7.23 -12.35 12.59
N ASN A 145 8.11 -11.81 11.75
CA ASN A 145 9.37 -11.22 12.21
C ASN A 145 9.16 -9.97 13.05
N ILE A 146 8.14 -9.17 12.76
CA ILE A 146 7.82 -7.98 13.57
C ILE A 146 7.49 -8.39 15.02
N VAL A 147 6.70 -9.44 15.24
CA VAL A 147 6.29 -9.85 16.59
C VAL A 147 7.43 -10.48 17.41
N LEU A 148 8.52 -10.90 16.76
CA LEU A 148 9.74 -11.39 17.42
C LEU A 148 10.62 -10.29 18.02
N ALA A 149 10.46 -9.04 17.57
CA ALA A 149 11.27 -7.94 18.08
C ALA A 149 11.09 -7.75 19.60
N LYS A 150 12.11 -7.19 20.26
CA LYS A 150 12.03 -6.82 21.67
C LYS A 150 11.02 -5.67 21.81
N ARG A 151 10.09 -5.81 22.75
CA ARG A 151 8.95 -4.90 22.94
C ARG A 151 8.82 -4.53 24.42
N LYS A 152 8.38 -3.30 24.70
CA LYS A 152 8.10 -2.79 26.04
C LYS A 152 6.78 -3.32 26.59
N SER A 153 5.80 -3.56 25.72
CA SER A 153 4.50 -4.10 26.07
C SER A 153 4.24 -5.41 25.34
N LYS A 154 3.32 -6.20 25.90
CA LYS A 154 2.77 -7.35 25.19
C LYS A 154 1.82 -6.83 24.12
N TRP A 155 1.94 -7.34 22.90
CA TRP A 155 1.08 -6.93 21.79
C TRP A 155 -0.08 -7.90 21.60
N ILE A 156 -1.14 -7.42 20.96
CA ILE A 156 -2.21 -8.26 20.44
C ILE A 156 -1.83 -8.76 19.05
N VAL A 157 -1.98 -10.04 18.80
CA VAL A 157 -1.82 -10.64 17.48
C VAL A 157 -3.20 -10.81 16.87
N PHE A 158 -3.42 -10.20 15.70
CA PHE A 158 -4.65 -10.36 14.92
C PHE A 158 -4.34 -11.17 13.67
N SER A 159 -5.03 -12.29 13.45
CA SER A 159 -4.85 -13.13 12.26
C SER A 159 -6.17 -13.67 11.74
N SER A 160 -6.31 -13.77 10.42
CA SER A 160 -7.49 -14.34 9.78
C SER A 160 -7.21 -15.76 9.27
N TYR A 161 -8.26 -16.56 9.09
CA TYR A 161 -8.15 -17.79 8.33
C TYR A 161 -7.62 -17.50 6.90
N PRO A 162 -7.02 -18.48 6.21
CA PRO A 162 -6.60 -19.80 6.73
C PRO A 162 -5.33 -19.74 7.62
N ASN A 163 -4.69 -18.58 7.77
CA ASN A 163 -3.40 -18.47 8.47
C ASN A 163 -3.53 -18.40 10.01
N ALA A 164 -4.70 -18.09 10.56
CA ALA A 164 -4.92 -17.98 12.01
C ALA A 164 -4.38 -19.18 12.82
N PRO A 165 -4.75 -20.45 12.55
CA PRO A 165 -4.21 -21.59 13.31
C PRO A 165 -2.69 -21.78 13.15
N LEU A 166 -2.14 -21.50 11.96
CA LEU A 166 -0.70 -21.57 11.72
C LEU A 166 0.06 -20.52 12.53
N ASN A 167 -0.50 -19.32 12.59
CA ASN A 167 0.04 -18.20 13.33
C ASN A 167 -0.09 -18.38 14.85
N GLU A 168 -1.17 -18.99 15.33
CA GLU A 168 -1.30 -19.37 16.74
C GLU A 168 -0.24 -20.40 17.14
N LYS A 169 -0.07 -21.45 16.31
CA LYS A 169 1.01 -22.43 16.50
C LYS A 169 2.40 -21.79 16.47
N TYR A 170 2.63 -20.85 15.55
CA TYR A 170 3.88 -20.09 15.47
C TYR A 170 4.20 -19.34 16.78
N ILE A 171 3.20 -18.68 17.38
CA ILE A 171 3.37 -18.01 18.68
C ILE A 171 3.79 -19.00 19.78
N LEU A 172 3.12 -20.15 19.83
CA LEU A 172 3.38 -21.19 20.83
C LEU A 172 4.78 -21.82 20.66
N ASP A 173 5.12 -22.25 19.45
CA ASP A 173 6.40 -22.90 19.14
C ASP A 173 7.60 -22.00 19.43
N ASN A 174 7.44 -20.69 19.19
CA ASN A 174 8.47 -19.70 19.40
C ASN A 174 8.40 -19.02 20.77
N LYS A 175 7.49 -19.46 21.65
CA LYS A 175 7.32 -18.92 23.02
C LYS A 175 7.22 -17.39 23.03
N ILE A 176 6.49 -16.84 22.07
CA ILE A 176 6.37 -15.39 21.89
C ILE A 176 5.37 -14.86 22.91
N GLU A 177 5.80 -13.94 23.76
CA GLU A 177 4.91 -13.30 24.72
C GLU A 177 3.97 -12.32 24.01
N ILE A 178 2.66 -12.52 24.16
CA ILE A 178 1.60 -11.69 23.60
C ILE A 178 0.55 -11.41 24.69
N GLU A 179 -0.23 -10.35 24.49
CA GLU A 179 -1.35 -10.01 25.38
C GLU A 179 -2.53 -10.93 25.08
N ARG A 180 -2.86 -11.03 23.79
CA ARG A 180 -4.01 -11.79 23.29
C ARG A 180 -3.78 -12.21 21.85
N PHE A 181 -4.27 -13.39 21.48
CA PHE A 181 -4.41 -13.82 20.10
C PHE A 181 -5.87 -13.65 19.67
N VAL A 182 -6.11 -12.97 18.55
CA VAL A 182 -7.43 -12.73 17.98
C VAL A 182 -7.47 -13.40 16.61
N SER A 183 -8.18 -14.52 16.55
CA SER A 183 -8.49 -15.22 15.29
C SER A 183 -9.82 -14.72 14.72
N VAL A 184 -9.88 -14.51 13.41
CA VAL A 184 -11.12 -14.09 12.72
C VAL A 184 -11.40 -14.94 11.50
N SER A 185 -12.68 -15.25 11.28
CA SER A 185 -13.14 -15.91 10.06
C SER A 185 -12.85 -15.06 8.82
N ASN A 186 -12.71 -15.72 7.67
CA ASN A 186 -12.77 -15.06 6.37
C ASN A 186 -14.20 -14.76 5.92
N ASP A 187 -15.20 -15.23 6.68
CA ASP A 187 -16.59 -14.88 6.50
C ASP A 187 -16.77 -13.40 6.78
N THR A 188 -17.36 -12.73 5.83
CA THR A 188 -17.35 -11.29 5.76
C THR A 188 -18.71 -10.73 6.08
N GLU A 189 -18.73 -9.76 6.98
CA GLU A 189 -19.90 -8.92 7.17
C GLU A 189 -19.85 -7.74 6.18
N ASN A 190 -20.91 -7.56 5.39
CA ASN A 190 -20.99 -6.43 4.44
C ASN A 190 -21.43 -5.11 5.11
N SER A 191 -21.54 -5.05 6.44
CA SER A 191 -21.98 -3.84 7.15
C SER A 191 -21.04 -2.65 6.95
N LEU A 192 -19.74 -2.90 6.70
CA LEU A 192 -18.77 -1.84 6.41
C LEU A 192 -18.52 -1.60 4.92
N LEU A 193 -19.20 -2.31 4.01
CA LEU A 193 -18.91 -2.26 2.56
C LEU A 193 -18.86 -0.83 2.01
N LYS A 194 -19.81 0.01 2.43
CA LYS A 194 -19.87 1.41 2.00
C LYS A 194 -18.71 2.24 2.55
N GLN A 195 -18.31 2.02 3.80
CA GLN A 195 -17.14 2.66 4.42
C GLN A 195 -15.85 2.26 3.70
N GLU A 196 -15.71 0.98 3.34
CA GLU A 196 -14.53 0.46 2.62
C GLU A 196 -14.41 1.03 1.21
N ILE A 197 -15.54 1.18 0.50
CA ILE A 197 -15.57 1.83 -0.81
C ILE A 197 -15.11 3.31 -0.68
N MET A 198 -15.60 4.05 0.33
CA MET A 198 -15.20 5.45 0.52
C MET A 198 -13.73 5.55 0.94
N ALA A 199 -13.31 4.75 1.93
CA ALA A 199 -11.98 4.78 2.50
C ALA A 199 -10.88 4.38 1.49
N SER A 200 -11.21 3.56 0.50
CA SER A 200 -10.28 3.10 -0.55
C SER A 200 -10.13 4.08 -1.72
N ASP A 201 -10.98 5.10 -1.80
CA ASP A 201 -11.02 6.05 -2.90
C ASP A 201 -11.03 5.37 -4.29
N LEU A 202 -11.62 4.17 -4.35
CA LEU A 202 -11.71 3.29 -5.51
C LEU A 202 -10.36 2.85 -6.12
N TYR A 203 -9.26 2.96 -5.38
CA TYR A 203 -7.95 2.49 -5.85
C TYR A 203 -7.70 1.01 -5.62
N TYR A 204 -8.40 0.42 -4.66
CA TYR A 204 -8.18 -0.96 -4.24
C TYR A 204 -9.42 -1.81 -4.34
N ASN A 205 -9.19 -3.09 -4.56
CA ASN A 205 -10.25 -4.06 -4.57
C ASN A 205 -10.69 -4.33 -3.13
N ILE A 206 -11.92 -3.93 -2.80
CA ILE A 206 -12.48 -4.04 -1.45
C ILE A 206 -12.65 -5.48 -0.95
N THR A 207 -12.42 -6.49 -1.80
CA THR A 207 -12.44 -7.91 -1.38
C THR A 207 -11.27 -8.29 -0.48
N HIS A 208 -10.26 -7.42 -0.33
CA HIS A 208 -9.11 -7.65 0.54
C HIS A 208 -9.32 -7.13 1.97
N PHE A 209 -10.45 -6.47 2.27
CA PHE A 209 -10.74 -5.82 3.55
C PHE A 209 -11.70 -6.61 4.45
N ARG A 210 -11.69 -7.94 4.33
CA ARG A 210 -12.68 -8.86 4.94
C ARG A 210 -12.82 -8.76 6.47
N TRP A 211 -11.72 -8.40 7.11
CA TRP A 211 -11.54 -8.40 8.56
C TRP A 211 -11.64 -7.00 9.17
N THR A 212 -11.95 -5.96 8.38
CA THR A 212 -12.01 -4.57 8.87
C THR A 212 -13.04 -4.39 9.97
N LYS A 213 -14.18 -5.08 9.92
CA LYS A 213 -15.21 -5.05 10.98
C LYS A 213 -14.69 -5.58 12.30
N ALA A 214 -14.12 -6.79 12.30
CA ALA A 214 -13.55 -7.38 13.51
C ALA A 214 -12.39 -6.53 14.07
N LEU A 215 -11.56 -5.96 13.20
CA LEU A 215 -10.51 -5.05 13.64
C LEU A 215 -11.08 -3.74 14.22
N LYS A 216 -12.17 -3.21 13.66
CA LYS A 216 -12.87 -2.04 14.20
C LYS A 216 -13.47 -2.30 15.56
N ASP A 217 -14.06 -3.47 15.76
CA ASP A 217 -14.60 -3.89 17.05
C ASP A 217 -13.46 -3.99 18.08
N LEU A 218 -12.36 -4.67 17.73
CA LEU A 218 -11.18 -4.77 18.58
C LEU A 218 -10.63 -3.38 18.95
N VAL A 219 -10.47 -2.46 18.00
CA VAL A 219 -9.98 -1.10 18.28
C VAL A 219 -10.94 -0.31 19.17
N SER A 220 -12.25 -0.60 19.07
CA SER A 220 -13.28 0.03 19.91
C SER A 220 -13.20 -0.43 21.37
N GLU A 221 -12.76 -1.68 21.64
CA GLU A 221 -12.49 -2.17 23.01
C GLU A 221 -11.45 -1.28 23.73
N TYR A 222 -10.58 -0.59 22.97
CA TYR A 222 -9.54 0.30 23.49
C TYR A 222 -9.81 1.78 23.21
N ASN A 223 -11.06 2.17 22.93
CA ASN A 223 -11.47 3.56 22.67
C ASN A 223 -10.63 4.26 21.57
N GLY A 224 -10.21 3.52 20.53
CA GLY A 224 -9.37 4.07 19.46
C GLY A 224 -7.91 4.32 19.87
N LYS A 225 -7.49 3.98 21.09
CA LYS A 225 -6.10 4.10 21.55
C LYS A 225 -5.26 2.90 21.12
N ALA A 226 -5.16 2.68 19.81
CA ALA A 226 -4.38 1.59 19.23
C ALA A 226 -3.35 2.09 18.21
N ILE A 227 -2.36 1.24 17.93
CA ILE A 227 -1.46 1.30 16.77
C ILE A 227 -1.52 -0.04 16.08
N LEU A 228 -1.71 -0.02 14.76
CA LEU A 228 -1.69 -1.22 13.93
C LEU A 228 -0.35 -1.36 13.20
N TRP A 229 0.28 -2.52 13.37
CA TRP A 229 1.53 -2.92 12.74
C TRP A 229 1.26 -3.88 11.59
N LEU A 230 1.79 -3.58 10.41
CA LEU A 230 1.70 -4.41 9.21
C LEU A 230 3.09 -4.85 8.76
N GLY A 231 3.20 -6.08 8.26
CA GLY A 231 4.42 -6.64 7.67
C GLY A 231 4.69 -6.19 6.23
N THR A 232 4.17 -5.05 5.81
CA THR A 232 4.04 -4.72 4.40
C THR A 232 5.38 -4.36 3.76
N ASP A 233 5.66 -4.96 2.59
CA ASP A 233 6.85 -4.78 1.74
C ASP A 233 8.18 -5.26 2.38
N GLY A 234 8.13 -6.11 3.42
CA GLY A 234 9.33 -6.76 3.95
C GLY A 234 9.96 -7.73 2.94
N ASP A 235 9.13 -8.40 2.15
CA ASP A 235 9.55 -9.27 1.05
C ASP A 235 10.22 -8.50 -0.10
N GLY A 236 10.00 -7.18 -0.19
CA GLY A 236 10.69 -6.28 -1.10
C GLY A 236 12.21 -6.40 -0.98
N ILE A 237 12.76 -6.53 0.22
CA ILE A 237 14.21 -6.68 0.45
C ILE A 237 14.58 -8.13 0.73
N PHE A 238 13.87 -8.79 1.63
CA PHE A 238 14.38 -10.01 2.28
C PHE A 238 14.00 -11.30 1.55
N LYS A 239 13.21 -11.22 0.47
CA LYS A 239 12.77 -12.36 -0.33
C LYS A 239 13.00 -12.10 -1.81
N LYS A 240 13.48 -13.11 -2.53
CA LYS A 240 13.55 -13.02 -3.99
C LYS A 240 12.16 -12.95 -4.62
N ASN A 241 11.83 -11.76 -5.12
CA ASN A 241 10.62 -11.50 -5.90
C ASN A 241 10.92 -11.23 -7.38
N ALA A 242 9.91 -11.39 -8.24
CA ALA A 242 10.04 -11.15 -9.69
C ALA A 242 10.53 -9.73 -10.04
N ASN A 243 10.19 -8.76 -9.20
CA ASN A 243 10.58 -7.35 -9.36
C ASN A 243 12.11 -7.14 -9.33
N HIS A 244 12.86 -7.98 -8.62
CA HIS A 244 14.33 -7.89 -8.53
C HIS A 244 15.04 -8.13 -9.87
N ARG A 245 14.31 -8.53 -10.92
CA ARG A 245 14.85 -8.66 -12.29
C ARG A 245 14.65 -7.40 -13.11
N GLU A 246 13.90 -6.43 -12.61
CA GLU A 246 13.57 -5.24 -13.36
C GLU A 246 14.68 -4.22 -13.29
N LYS A 247 15.00 -3.61 -14.43
CA LYS A 247 15.97 -2.51 -14.53
C LYS A 247 15.56 -1.29 -13.70
N ASP A 248 14.27 -1.19 -13.38
CA ASP A 248 13.69 -0.08 -12.60
C ASP A 248 12.95 -0.59 -11.35
N TYR A 249 13.61 -1.50 -10.61
CA TYR A 249 13.10 -2.08 -9.36
C TYR A 249 12.54 -1.00 -8.42
N TYR A 250 13.26 0.10 -8.21
CA TYR A 250 12.86 1.17 -7.29
C TYR A 250 11.64 1.95 -7.77
N ALA A 251 11.53 2.31 -9.07
CA ALA A 251 10.31 2.97 -9.54
C ALA A 251 9.08 2.06 -9.44
N ARG A 252 9.26 0.74 -9.62
CA ARG A 252 8.17 -0.22 -9.37
C ARG A 252 7.78 -0.26 -7.89
N HIS A 253 8.72 -0.23 -6.96
CA HIS A 253 8.37 -0.19 -5.54
C HIS A 253 7.71 1.15 -5.17
N GLU A 254 8.25 2.28 -5.63
CA GLU A 254 7.69 3.61 -5.35
C GLU A 254 6.24 3.74 -5.80
N LEU A 255 5.92 3.37 -7.05
CA LEU A 255 4.56 3.58 -7.55
C LEU A 255 3.71 2.30 -7.58
N GLY A 256 4.27 1.15 -7.91
CA GLY A 256 3.52 -0.10 -7.95
C GLY A 256 3.17 -0.59 -6.54
N VAL A 257 4.20 -0.84 -5.73
CA VAL A 257 4.04 -1.34 -4.37
C VAL A 257 3.45 -0.26 -3.46
N GLY A 258 3.91 0.98 -3.56
CA GLY A 258 3.33 2.12 -2.84
C GLY A 258 1.85 2.37 -3.14
N MET A 259 1.36 1.94 -4.31
CA MET A 259 -0.08 1.90 -4.58
C MET A 259 -0.71 0.67 -3.93
N SER A 260 -0.31 -0.55 -4.31
CA SER A 260 -1.00 -1.77 -3.87
C SER A 260 -1.04 -1.90 -2.34
N MET A 261 0.08 -1.63 -1.69
CA MET A 261 0.22 -1.78 -0.25
C MET A 261 -0.19 -0.51 0.48
N GLY A 262 0.08 0.66 -0.10
CA GLY A 262 -0.22 1.94 0.56
C GLY A 262 -1.71 2.21 0.72
N ILE A 263 -2.51 1.78 -0.24
CA ILE A 263 -3.97 1.90 -0.14
C ILE A 263 -4.50 1.00 0.98
N GLN A 264 -3.87 -0.15 1.25
CA GLN A 264 -4.28 -0.99 2.37
C GLN A 264 -4.13 -0.22 3.69
N HIS A 265 -2.98 0.41 3.91
CA HIS A 265 -2.74 1.25 5.09
C HIS A 265 -3.75 2.40 5.17
N GLN A 266 -3.99 3.09 4.05
CA GLN A 266 -4.96 4.17 3.94
C GLN A 266 -6.37 3.74 4.33
N VAL A 267 -6.87 2.62 3.78
CA VAL A 267 -8.23 2.16 4.03
C VAL A 267 -8.43 1.87 5.49
N ILE A 268 -7.49 1.13 6.09
CA ILE A 268 -7.57 0.78 7.50
C ILE A 268 -7.49 2.03 8.37
N LYS A 269 -6.55 2.93 8.09
CA LYS A 269 -6.44 4.21 8.80
C LYS A 269 -7.73 5.02 8.71
N ASN A 270 -8.28 5.19 7.50
CA ASN A 270 -9.48 5.97 7.25
C ASN A 270 -10.72 5.38 7.96
N ILE A 271 -10.83 4.05 8.09
CA ILE A 271 -11.95 3.39 8.78
C ILE A 271 -11.78 3.42 10.31
N LEU A 272 -10.56 3.21 10.81
CA LEU A 272 -10.29 2.98 12.23
C LEU A 272 -9.86 4.23 13.00
N ASN A 273 -9.40 5.27 12.30
CA ASN A 273 -8.84 6.48 12.90
C ASN A 273 -7.66 6.21 13.86
N ILE A 274 -6.76 5.30 13.46
CA ILE A 274 -5.54 4.97 14.21
C ILE A 274 -4.30 5.01 13.30
N PRO A 275 -3.09 5.12 13.87
CA PRO A 275 -1.86 4.88 13.13
C PRO A 275 -1.80 3.45 12.56
N VAL A 276 -1.46 3.35 11.27
CA VAL A 276 -1.26 2.07 10.56
C VAL A 276 0.10 2.08 9.89
N ILE A 277 1.05 1.36 10.46
CA ILE A 277 2.48 1.52 10.16
C ILE A 277 3.15 0.18 9.83
N SER A 278 4.24 0.24 9.06
CA SER A 278 5.15 -0.89 8.80
C SER A 278 6.58 -0.46 9.13
N PRO A 279 7.35 -1.24 9.93
CA PRO A 279 8.74 -0.91 10.25
C PRO A 279 9.65 -0.97 9.03
N TYR A 280 9.32 -1.80 8.03
CA TYR A 280 9.99 -1.87 6.72
C TYR A 280 9.86 -0.58 5.91
N GLN A 281 9.05 0.36 6.39
CA GLN A 281 8.67 1.60 5.72
C GLN A 281 8.87 2.80 6.64
N SER A 282 9.61 2.61 7.75
CA SER A 282 10.09 3.74 8.53
C SER A 282 11.06 4.58 7.69
N PRO A 283 11.10 5.91 7.87
CA PRO A 283 12.05 6.77 7.13
C PRO A 283 13.50 6.27 7.23
N ALA A 284 13.94 5.89 8.42
CA ALA A 284 15.28 5.35 8.64
C ALA A 284 15.52 4.02 7.89
N PHE A 285 14.54 3.11 7.87
CA PHE A 285 14.66 1.86 7.10
C PHE A 285 14.80 2.13 5.60
N LEU A 286 14.04 3.08 5.08
CA LEU A 286 14.13 3.45 3.66
C LEU A 286 15.47 4.12 3.33
N ASP A 287 15.87 5.11 4.14
CA ASP A 287 17.07 5.93 3.92
C ASP A 287 18.37 5.17 4.13
N GLU A 288 18.42 4.32 5.15
CA GLU A 288 19.65 3.64 5.56
C GLU A 288 19.82 2.26 4.93
N LEU A 289 18.73 1.61 4.47
CA LEU A 289 18.80 0.27 3.88
C LEU A 289 18.16 0.18 2.49
N PHE A 290 16.85 0.45 2.35
CA PHE A 290 16.11 0.15 1.11
C PHE A 290 16.71 0.87 -0.12
N PHE A 291 17.08 2.14 0.00
CA PHE A 291 17.70 2.89 -1.09
C PHE A 291 19.23 2.73 -1.19
N LYS A 292 19.82 1.79 -0.46
CA LYS A 292 21.28 1.55 -0.47
C LYS A 292 21.65 0.13 -0.83
N PHE A 293 20.75 -0.84 -0.68
CA PHE A 293 21.08 -2.23 -0.99
C PHE A 293 21.14 -2.51 -2.50
N ASP A 294 21.91 -3.53 -2.88
CA ASP A 294 21.91 -4.10 -4.23
C ASP A 294 20.73 -5.07 -4.39
N PRO A 295 19.68 -4.77 -5.20
CA PRO A 295 18.54 -5.65 -5.38
C PRO A 295 18.89 -7.00 -6.03
N TYR A 296 20.11 -7.18 -6.55
CA TYR A 296 20.55 -8.46 -7.08
C TYR A 296 21.13 -9.40 -6.02
N PHE A 297 21.34 -8.96 -4.77
CA PHE A 297 21.86 -9.83 -3.70
C PHE A 297 20.96 -11.06 -3.46
N VAL A 298 19.63 -10.88 -3.54
CA VAL A 298 18.64 -11.97 -3.38
C VAL A 298 18.71 -13.03 -4.47
N ARG A 299 19.47 -12.82 -5.55
CA ARG A 299 19.72 -13.87 -6.55
C ARG A 299 20.53 -15.02 -5.95
N LYS A 300 21.47 -14.69 -5.04
CA LYS A 300 22.30 -15.64 -4.31
C LYS A 300 21.60 -16.15 -3.05
N HIS A 301 20.70 -15.35 -2.48
CA HIS A 301 20.00 -15.64 -1.23
C HIS A 301 18.49 -15.52 -1.44
N LEU A 302 17.82 -16.64 -1.67
CA LEU A 302 16.41 -16.64 -2.09
C LEU A 302 15.46 -16.11 -1.00
N GLU A 303 15.86 -16.24 0.25
CA GLU A 303 15.06 -15.95 1.44
C GLU A 303 16.02 -15.66 2.59
N THR A 304 15.90 -14.47 3.20
CA THR A 304 16.73 -14.05 4.34
C THR A 304 15.91 -13.74 5.60
N ARG A 305 14.59 -13.93 5.53
CA ARG A 305 13.68 -13.63 6.66
C ARG A 305 13.88 -14.59 7.82
N HIS A 306 14.43 -15.78 7.59
CA HIS A 306 14.78 -16.71 8.67
C HIS A 306 15.89 -16.11 9.54
N GLU A 307 16.98 -15.62 8.94
CA GLU A 307 18.09 -15.01 9.66
C GLU A 307 17.68 -13.75 10.43
N ILE A 308 16.75 -12.97 9.86
CA ILE A 308 16.13 -11.83 10.57
C ILE A 308 15.43 -12.31 11.85
N GLY A 309 14.58 -13.33 11.75
CA GLY A 309 13.86 -13.86 12.91
C GLY A 309 14.78 -14.46 13.97
N GLU A 310 15.79 -15.21 13.55
CA GLU A 310 16.80 -15.79 14.46
C GLU A 310 17.57 -14.73 15.23
N LYS A 311 17.93 -13.62 14.56
CA LYS A 311 18.58 -12.48 15.22
C LYS A 311 17.67 -11.76 16.21
N PHE A 312 16.38 -11.62 15.91
CA PHE A 312 15.43 -11.07 16.89
C PHE A 312 15.26 -11.95 18.12
N LEU A 313 15.06 -13.26 17.90
CA LEU A 313 14.75 -14.20 18.97
C LEU A 313 16.01 -14.70 19.73
N GLY A 314 17.19 -14.57 19.13
CA GLY A 314 18.46 -15.08 19.67
C GLY A 314 18.62 -16.61 19.59
N ARG A 315 17.77 -17.29 18.80
CA ARG A 315 17.74 -18.74 18.61
C ARG A 315 17.00 -19.10 17.31
N PRO A 316 17.09 -20.35 16.82
CA PRO A 316 16.29 -20.82 15.69
C PRO A 316 14.80 -20.53 15.86
N VAL A 317 14.18 -20.03 14.80
CA VAL A 317 12.74 -19.74 14.71
C VAL A 317 12.03 -20.83 13.92
N ILE A 318 10.91 -21.32 14.46
CA ILE A 318 10.07 -22.32 13.80
C ILE A 318 9.00 -21.57 13.02
N TYR A 319 9.13 -21.48 11.69
CA TYR A 319 8.11 -20.87 10.83
C TYR A 319 7.10 -21.92 10.36
N PRO A 320 5.85 -21.52 10.06
CA PRO A 320 4.92 -22.38 9.32
C PRO A 320 5.52 -22.77 7.96
N GLU A 321 5.29 -24.02 7.56
CA GLU A 321 5.75 -24.55 6.26
C GLU A 321 5.00 -23.93 5.08
N GLU A 322 3.75 -23.52 5.32
CA GLU A 322 2.85 -22.94 4.33
C GLU A 322 2.35 -21.55 4.76
N ASN A 323 1.88 -20.79 3.78
CA ASN A 323 1.22 -19.50 3.98
C ASN A 323 0.04 -19.41 2.99
N PRO A 324 -1.03 -20.19 3.23
CA PRO A 324 -2.17 -20.25 2.32
C PRO A 324 -2.81 -18.87 2.13
N GLU A 325 -3.19 -18.59 0.88
CA GLU A 325 -3.99 -17.41 0.55
C GLU A 325 -5.45 -17.66 0.93
N PRO A 326 -6.18 -16.63 1.40
CA PRO A 326 -7.61 -16.77 1.61
C PRO A 326 -8.33 -17.03 0.29
N GLU A 327 -9.42 -17.80 0.33
CA GLU A 327 -10.24 -18.07 -0.85
C GLU A 327 -10.65 -16.78 -1.57
N MET A 328 -10.76 -16.82 -2.89
CA MET A 328 -11.27 -15.65 -3.62
C MET A 328 -12.68 -15.31 -3.15
N TRP A 329 -12.91 -14.03 -2.89
CA TRP A 329 -14.22 -13.54 -2.49
C TRP A 329 -14.79 -12.64 -3.57
N ASP A 330 -16.00 -12.99 -3.98
CA ASP A 330 -16.71 -12.28 -5.02
C ASP A 330 -17.57 -11.17 -4.40
N ARG A 331 -16.99 -9.98 -4.25
CA ARG A 331 -17.79 -8.76 -4.13
C ARG A 331 -17.98 -8.17 -5.51
N ASN A 332 -19.23 -7.92 -5.89
CA ASN A 332 -19.57 -7.28 -7.14
C ASN A 332 -18.90 -5.90 -7.23
N ARG A 333 -17.85 -5.80 -8.04
CA ARG A 333 -17.02 -4.60 -8.17
C ARG A 333 -17.72 -3.48 -8.93
N THR A 334 -18.75 -3.81 -9.70
CA THR A 334 -19.45 -2.83 -10.57
C THR A 334 -20.22 -1.79 -9.75
N ILE A 335 -20.54 -2.08 -8.49
CA ILE A 335 -21.31 -1.19 -7.63
C ILE A 335 -20.46 -0.12 -6.94
N ALA A 336 -19.13 -0.28 -6.86
CA ALA A 336 -18.27 0.56 -6.03
C ALA A 336 -18.34 2.03 -6.45
N LEU A 337 -18.19 2.29 -7.74
CA LEU A 337 -18.22 3.63 -8.30
C LEU A 337 -19.62 4.30 -8.24
N PRO A 338 -20.71 3.64 -8.66
CA PRO A 338 -22.06 4.15 -8.42
C PRO A 338 -22.32 4.44 -6.94
N SER A 339 -21.88 3.55 -6.03
CA SER A 339 -22.05 3.73 -4.58
C SER A 339 -21.30 4.95 -4.06
N TYR A 340 -20.08 5.19 -4.56
CA TYR A 340 -19.27 6.36 -4.22
C TYR A 340 -19.95 7.67 -4.66
N ILE A 341 -20.41 7.74 -5.91
CA ILE A 341 -21.09 8.95 -6.43
C ILE A 341 -22.43 9.17 -5.71
N ASN A 342 -23.21 8.12 -5.48
CA ASN A 342 -24.49 8.24 -4.78
C ASN A 342 -24.28 8.70 -3.35
N GLN A 343 -23.22 8.24 -2.68
CA GLN A 343 -22.92 8.72 -1.34
C GLN A 343 -22.59 10.20 -1.31
N LEU A 344 -21.73 10.68 -2.22
CA LEU A 344 -21.41 12.11 -2.32
C LEU A 344 -22.67 12.96 -2.55
N LYS A 345 -23.56 12.54 -3.45
CA LYS A 345 -24.84 13.22 -3.69
C LYS A 345 -25.72 13.27 -2.45
N ASN A 346 -25.79 12.18 -1.68
CA ASN A 346 -26.56 12.12 -0.44
C ASN A 346 -26.01 13.04 0.65
N GLU A 347 -24.71 13.38 0.60
CA GLU A 347 -24.07 14.36 1.47
C GLU A 347 -24.17 15.80 0.94
N GLY A 348 -24.95 16.03 -0.13
CA GLY A 348 -25.16 17.35 -0.71
C GLY A 348 -24.01 17.84 -1.61
N ILE A 349 -23.06 16.98 -1.96
CA ILE A 349 -21.92 17.34 -2.80
C ILE A 349 -22.33 17.43 -4.27
N SER A 350 -22.03 18.57 -4.91
CA SER A 350 -22.27 18.74 -6.35
C SER A 350 -21.37 17.80 -7.16
N CYS A 351 -21.97 16.90 -7.94
CA CYS A 351 -21.22 15.88 -8.70
C CYS A 351 -21.25 16.15 -10.21
N HIS A 352 -20.10 16.52 -10.76
CA HIS A 352 -19.87 16.69 -12.19
C HIS A 352 -19.19 15.46 -12.77
N THR A 353 -19.90 14.73 -13.63
CA THR A 353 -19.37 13.55 -14.31
C THR A 353 -19.53 13.68 -15.81
N ASP A 354 -18.60 13.09 -16.57
CA ASP A 354 -18.66 13.00 -18.03
C ASP A 354 -18.57 11.51 -18.40
N PRO A 355 -19.72 10.80 -18.43
CA PRO A 355 -19.75 9.36 -18.68
C PRO A 355 -19.22 9.01 -20.08
N LEU A 356 -19.56 9.81 -21.09
CA LEU A 356 -19.16 9.58 -22.48
C LEU A 356 -17.64 9.68 -22.62
N ARG A 357 -17.02 10.72 -22.08
CA ARG A 357 -15.56 10.86 -22.11
C ARG A 357 -14.86 9.77 -21.31
N SER A 358 -15.42 9.38 -20.15
CA SER A 358 -14.89 8.27 -19.35
C SER A 358 -14.94 6.95 -20.12
N TYR A 359 -16.04 6.70 -20.84
CA TYR A 359 -16.21 5.54 -21.71
C TYR A 359 -15.21 5.55 -22.87
N ILE A 360 -15.08 6.66 -23.60
CA ILE A 360 -14.10 6.81 -24.70
C ILE A 360 -12.67 6.54 -24.22
N ILE A 361 -12.28 7.10 -23.07
CA ILE A 361 -10.95 6.87 -22.51
C ILE A 361 -10.77 5.40 -22.12
N LYS A 362 -11.76 4.79 -21.45
CA LYS A 362 -11.73 3.38 -21.08
C LYS A 362 -11.58 2.48 -22.31
N SER A 363 -12.43 2.63 -23.32
CA SER A 363 -12.38 1.85 -24.56
C SER A 363 -11.05 2.02 -25.27
N LYS A 364 -10.51 3.25 -25.29
CA LYS A 364 -9.18 3.54 -25.81
C LYS A 364 -8.10 2.75 -25.04
N GLU A 365 -8.09 2.82 -23.71
CA GLU A 365 -7.12 2.09 -22.87
C GLU A 365 -7.23 0.57 -23.00
N GLU A 366 -8.46 0.02 -23.04
CA GLU A 366 -8.71 -1.41 -23.27
C GLU A 366 -8.18 -1.85 -24.63
N PHE A 367 -8.44 -1.07 -25.67
CA PHE A 367 -7.88 -1.29 -26.99
C PHE A 367 -6.34 -1.28 -26.94
N PHE A 368 -5.71 -0.28 -26.33
CA PHE A 368 -4.24 -0.24 -26.16
C PHE A 368 -3.70 -1.47 -25.42
N SER A 369 -4.37 -1.89 -24.35
CA SER A 369 -3.98 -3.03 -23.55
C SER A 369 -4.06 -4.34 -24.34
N ILE A 370 -5.15 -4.55 -25.09
CA ILE A 370 -5.32 -5.72 -25.96
C ILE A 370 -4.25 -5.74 -27.04
N ILE A 371 -4.08 -4.65 -27.78
CA ILE A 371 -3.06 -4.55 -28.83
C ILE A 371 -1.67 -4.82 -28.23
N SER A 372 -1.33 -4.22 -27.08
CA SER A 372 -0.02 -4.42 -26.44
C SER A 372 0.19 -5.87 -26.03
N LYS A 373 -0.76 -6.47 -25.29
CA LYS A 373 -0.70 -7.85 -24.80
C LYS A 373 -0.47 -8.87 -25.93
N TYR A 374 -1.14 -8.68 -27.07
CA TYR A 374 -1.03 -9.60 -28.19
C TYR A 374 0.07 -9.24 -29.20
N SER A 375 0.70 -8.07 -29.12
CA SER A 375 1.78 -7.68 -30.05
C SER A 375 3.20 -7.82 -29.49
N GLU A 376 3.36 -8.05 -28.18
CA GLU A 376 4.68 -8.08 -27.54
C GLU A 376 5.61 -9.19 -28.04
N LYS A 377 5.07 -10.35 -28.42
CA LYS A 377 5.83 -11.52 -28.88
C LYS A 377 5.40 -11.89 -30.28
N ARG A 378 6.30 -12.18 -31.22
CA ARG A 378 5.92 -12.54 -32.60
C ARG A 378 5.86 -14.05 -32.84
N VAL A 379 5.33 -14.81 -31.88
CA VAL A 379 5.40 -16.28 -31.91
C VAL A 379 4.23 -16.87 -32.68
N THR A 380 2.99 -16.46 -32.36
CA THR A 380 1.78 -17.03 -32.98
C THR A 380 1.26 -16.19 -34.15
N LYS A 381 0.40 -16.77 -35.01
CA LYS A 381 -0.27 -16.04 -36.11
C LYS A 381 -1.06 -14.83 -35.58
N THR A 382 -1.83 -15.02 -34.50
CA THR A 382 -2.56 -13.95 -33.81
C THR A 382 -1.62 -12.84 -33.37
N GLN A 383 -0.49 -13.19 -32.77
CA GLN A 383 0.43 -12.16 -32.31
C GLN A 383 1.13 -11.41 -33.44
N LYS A 384 1.51 -12.10 -34.53
CA LYS A 384 2.04 -11.45 -35.74
C LYS A 384 1.04 -10.48 -36.36
N PHE A 385 -0.24 -10.84 -36.37
CA PHE A 385 -1.32 -9.96 -36.82
C PHE A 385 -1.42 -8.69 -35.94
N PHE A 386 -1.52 -8.84 -34.62
CA PHE A 386 -1.58 -7.69 -33.70
C PHE A 386 -0.29 -6.86 -33.72
N TYR A 387 0.87 -7.48 -33.96
CA TYR A 387 2.14 -6.78 -34.16
C TYR A 387 2.07 -5.83 -35.37
N ASN A 388 1.61 -6.32 -36.52
CA ASN A 388 1.50 -5.49 -37.73
C ASN A 388 0.50 -4.33 -37.57
N ILE A 389 -0.61 -4.58 -36.85
CA ILE A 389 -1.57 -3.52 -36.49
C ILE A 389 -0.87 -2.48 -35.61
N ARG A 390 -0.18 -2.91 -34.55
CA ARG A 390 0.53 -1.99 -33.64
C ARG A 390 1.60 -1.19 -34.37
N ASP A 391 2.40 -1.83 -35.21
CA ASP A 391 3.46 -1.19 -35.99
C ASP A 391 2.88 -0.09 -36.90
N SER A 392 1.81 -0.42 -37.64
CA SER A 392 1.09 0.55 -38.47
C SER A 392 0.54 1.71 -37.66
N LEU A 393 -0.14 1.43 -36.54
CA LEU A 393 -0.68 2.45 -35.65
C LEU A 393 0.41 3.32 -35.03
N SER A 394 1.60 2.77 -34.78
CA SER A 394 2.71 3.50 -34.14
C SER A 394 3.28 4.64 -34.98
N LYS A 395 3.05 4.62 -36.29
CA LYS A 395 3.42 5.68 -37.22
C LYS A 395 2.59 6.94 -37.01
N VAL A 396 1.34 6.79 -36.56
CA VAL A 396 0.38 7.90 -36.37
C VAL A 396 0.19 8.22 -34.90
N ILE A 397 0.19 7.21 -34.04
CA ILE A 397 -0.14 7.31 -32.62
C ILE A 397 1.11 6.89 -31.83
N PRO A 398 1.90 7.85 -31.29
CA PRO A 398 3.17 7.55 -30.63
C PRO A 398 3.06 6.55 -29.47
N GLN A 399 1.89 6.45 -28.82
CA GLN A 399 1.65 5.48 -27.75
C GLN A 399 1.78 4.02 -28.19
N PHE A 400 1.61 3.70 -29.48
CA PHE A 400 1.79 2.35 -30.00
C PHE A 400 3.25 2.01 -30.36
N ARG A 401 4.18 2.98 -30.34
CA ARG A 401 5.60 2.73 -30.65
C ARG A 401 6.15 1.65 -29.74
N ILE A 402 6.70 0.62 -30.37
CA ILE A 402 7.36 -0.48 -29.68
C ILE A 402 8.71 0.05 -29.24
N LYS A 403 8.88 0.23 -27.93
CA LYS A 403 10.19 0.51 -27.38
C LYS A 403 11.02 -0.77 -27.52
N HIS A 404 11.83 -0.84 -28.59
CA HIS A 404 12.89 -1.82 -28.68
C HIS A 404 13.93 -1.45 -27.63
N TYR A 405 13.83 -2.06 -26.46
CA TYR A 405 14.92 -2.02 -25.51
C TYR A 405 16.02 -2.88 -26.12
N ARG A 406 17.02 -2.24 -26.76
CA ARG A 406 18.27 -2.92 -27.08
C ARG A 406 18.82 -3.42 -25.75
N THR A 407 18.76 -4.73 -25.54
CA THR A 407 19.62 -5.44 -24.61
C THR A 407 21.02 -5.43 -25.22
N ASP A 408 21.65 -4.26 -25.25
CA ASP A 408 23.08 -4.20 -25.47
C ASP A 408 23.72 -4.72 -24.17
N GLU A 409 23.91 -6.04 -24.09
CA GLU A 409 24.60 -6.76 -23.00
C GLU A 409 26.06 -6.31 -22.82
N LYS A 410 26.52 -5.31 -23.58
CA LYS A 410 27.92 -4.84 -23.60
C LYS A 410 28.24 -3.70 -22.63
N GLU A 411 27.26 -3.11 -21.94
CA GLU A 411 27.51 -1.99 -21.00
C GLU A 411 27.40 -2.35 -19.52
N ILE A 412 27.32 -3.64 -19.17
CA ILE A 412 27.45 -4.09 -17.77
C ILE A 412 28.66 -5.02 -17.68
N LYS A 413 29.86 -4.43 -17.76
CA LYS A 413 31.10 -5.00 -17.25
C LYS A 413 31.95 -3.91 -16.65
#